data_AF-Q4UMC1-F1
#
_entry.id   AF-Q4UMC1-F1
#
_cell.length_a   1.000
_cell.length_b   1.000
_cell.length_c   1.000
_cell.angle_alpha   90.00
_cell.angle_beta   90.00
_cell.angle_gamma   90.00
#
_symmetry.space_group_name_H-M   'P 1'
#
loop_
_entity.id
_entity.type
_entity.pdbx_description
1 polymer ?
#
loop_
_entity_poly.entity_id
_entity_poly.type
_entity_poly.pdbx_seq_one_letter_code
_entity_poly.pdbx_strand_id
1 'polypeptide(L)'
;MYKKLSRKYYIPYFTHSELACKQTGKIVLAEGFAEKLIELRNIFGKSMPVVSGCRTREYNTKIKGAKNSFHIYDYPHHSGKGCCAVDIATTDSNYRGNLTALAWSLGWSVGIHKNFLHIDRRIDYTTSNQIMFLYD
;
A
#
# COMPACT_ATOMS: atom_id res chain seq x y z
N MET A 1 1.75 27.93 -21.75
CA MET A 1 0.55 27.77 -20.90
C MET A 1 0.47 26.31 -20.44
N TYR A 2 1.14 25.97 -19.33
CA TYR A 2 1.18 24.59 -18.85
C TYR A 2 -0.10 24.28 -18.08
N LYS A 3 -0.96 23.43 -18.63
CA LYS A 3 -2.08 22.83 -17.89
C LYS A 3 -1.49 22.02 -16.74
N LYS A 4 -1.58 22.56 -15.52
CA LYS A 4 -1.25 21.88 -14.28
C LYS A 4 -2.25 20.72 -14.13
N LEU A 5 -1.89 19.53 -14.61
CA LEU A 5 -2.70 18.33 -14.47
C LEU A 5 -3.00 18.15 -12.98
N SER A 6 -4.29 18.23 -12.62
CA SER A 6 -4.75 17.99 -11.25
C SER A 6 -4.35 16.57 -10.86
N ARG A 7 -3.39 16.42 -9.94
CA ARG A 7 -3.11 15.10 -9.36
C ARG A 7 -4.37 14.68 -8.61
N LYS A 8 -4.98 13.56 -9.02
CA LYS A 8 -6.15 12.96 -8.36
C LYS A 8 -5.90 12.66 -6.87
N TYR A 9 -4.64 12.47 -6.48
CA TYR A 9 -4.21 12.21 -5.10
C TYR A 9 -3.17 13.24 -4.68
N TYR A 10 -3.30 13.78 -3.48
CA TYR A 10 -2.21 14.52 -2.83
C TYR A 10 -1.35 13.51 -2.07
N ILE A 11 -0.11 13.29 -2.52
CA ILE A 11 0.84 12.28 -1.98
C ILE A 11 2.26 12.88 -1.98
N PRO A 12 2.57 13.82 -1.08
CA PRO A 12 3.79 14.64 -1.16
C PRO A 12 5.08 13.86 -0.87
N TYR A 13 4.98 12.73 -0.16
CA TYR A 13 6.14 11.93 0.27
C TYR A 13 6.48 10.76 -0.65
N PHE A 14 5.63 10.49 -1.64
CA PHE A 14 5.76 9.32 -2.50
C PHE A 14 5.81 9.75 -3.96
N THR A 15 6.72 9.16 -4.70
CA THR A 15 6.80 9.33 -6.14
C THR A 15 5.66 8.60 -6.84
N HIS A 16 5.39 8.98 -8.10
CA HIS A 16 4.41 8.28 -8.91
C HIS A 16 4.79 6.81 -9.11
N SER A 17 6.06 6.52 -9.38
CA SER A 17 6.57 5.16 -9.62
C SER A 17 6.47 4.23 -8.42
N GLU A 18 6.56 4.77 -7.21
CA GLU A 18 6.41 4.00 -5.96
C GLU A 18 5.00 3.42 -5.81
N LEU A 19 3.98 4.20 -6.18
CA LEU A 19 2.57 3.81 -6.01
C LEU A 19 1.95 3.22 -7.28
N ALA A 20 2.50 3.52 -8.45
CA ALA A 20 1.95 3.07 -9.72
C ALA A 20 2.13 1.57 -9.95
N CYS A 21 1.20 1.00 -10.71
CA CYS A 21 1.35 -0.36 -11.19
C CYS A 21 2.51 -0.45 -12.19
N LYS A 22 3.49 -1.31 -11.89
CA LYS A 22 4.69 -1.50 -12.71
C LYS A 22 4.39 -1.89 -14.17
N GLN A 23 3.25 -2.52 -14.43
CA GLN A 23 2.83 -2.89 -15.80
C GLN A 23 2.15 -1.74 -16.54
N THR A 24 1.35 -0.91 -15.86
CA THR A 24 0.44 0.05 -16.53
C THR A 24 0.79 1.50 -16.28
N GLY A 25 1.67 1.79 -15.31
CA GLY A 25 1.96 3.14 -14.85
C GLY A 25 0.79 3.84 -14.15
N LYS A 26 -0.35 3.17 -13.93
CA LYS A 26 -1.54 3.78 -13.34
C LYS A 26 -1.51 3.73 -11.81
N ILE A 27 -2.01 4.79 -11.18
CA ILE A 27 -2.33 4.85 -9.75
C ILE A 27 -3.85 4.92 -9.61
N VAL A 28 -4.42 3.89 -9.01
CA VAL A 28 -5.84 3.81 -8.67
C VAL A 28 -5.93 3.33 -7.23
N LEU A 29 -5.95 4.29 -6.30
CA LEU A 29 -6.05 4.01 -4.87
C LEU A 29 -7.52 3.96 -4.48
N ALA A 30 -7.84 3.13 -3.48
CA ALA A 30 -9.12 3.19 -2.81
C ALA A 30 -9.30 4.55 -2.12
N GLU A 31 -10.54 5.00 -2.00
CA GLU A 31 -10.90 6.29 -1.40
C GLU A 31 -10.43 6.37 0.06
N GLY A 32 -9.69 7.41 0.43
CA GLY A 32 -9.15 7.56 1.79
C GLY A 32 -7.80 6.86 2.03
N PHE A 33 -7.35 5.99 1.12
CA PHE A 33 -6.10 5.25 1.31
C PHE A 33 -4.86 6.15 1.30
N ALA A 34 -4.85 7.17 0.42
CA ALA A 34 -3.72 8.11 0.33
C ALA A 34 -3.55 8.90 1.64
N GLU A 35 -4.66 9.35 2.21
CA GLU A 35 -4.75 10.10 3.46
C GLU A 35 -4.22 9.26 4.62
N LYS A 36 -4.64 7.98 4.71
CA LYS A 36 -4.10 7.05 5.71
C LYS A 36 -2.60 6.80 5.54
N LEU A 37 -2.14 6.62 4.31
CA LEU A 37 -0.72 6.39 4.06
C LEU A 37 0.14 7.62 4.45
N ILE A 38 -0.38 8.83 4.22
CA ILE A 38 0.24 10.09 4.62
C ILE A 38 0.22 10.26 6.15
N GLU A 39 -0.90 9.95 6.81
CA GLU A 39 -1.02 9.93 8.26
C GLU A 39 0.06 9.04 8.89
N LEU A 40 0.19 7.80 8.41
CA LEU A 40 1.23 6.88 8.86
C LEU A 40 2.65 7.46 8.62
N ARG A 41 2.91 7.99 7.42
CA ARG A 41 4.21 8.59 7.08
C ARG A 41 4.58 9.79 7.94
N ASN A 42 3.60 10.61 8.30
CA ASN A 42 3.79 11.77 9.16
C ASN A 42 4.10 11.35 10.59
N ILE A 43 3.31 10.44 11.16
CA ILE A 43 3.51 9.97 12.54
C ILE A 43 4.82 9.18 12.66
N PHE A 44 5.17 8.39 11.64
CA PHE A 44 6.41 7.62 11.63
C PHE A 44 7.66 8.51 11.57
N GLY A 45 7.55 9.70 10.95
CA GLY A 45 8.64 10.67 10.87
C GLY A 45 9.83 10.27 9.97
N LYS A 46 9.87 9.04 9.45
CA LYS A 46 10.95 8.51 8.60
C LYS A 46 10.47 8.19 7.19
N SER A 47 11.38 8.15 6.21
CA SER A 47 11.07 7.72 4.85
C SER A 47 10.43 6.33 4.85
N MET A 48 9.48 6.10 3.93
CA MET A 48 8.81 4.82 3.73
C MET A 48 8.92 4.43 2.25
N PRO A 49 10.07 3.90 1.79
CA PRO A 49 10.27 3.60 0.37
C PRO A 49 9.31 2.50 -0.08
N VAL A 50 8.38 2.80 -0.97
CA VAL A 50 7.40 1.81 -1.44
C VAL A 50 7.96 1.05 -2.64
N VAL A 51 8.15 -0.27 -2.47
CA VAL A 51 8.68 -1.14 -3.53
C VAL A 51 7.60 -1.82 -4.36
N SER A 52 6.35 -1.80 -3.87
CA SER A 52 5.18 -2.24 -4.61
C SER A 52 3.92 -1.50 -4.16
N GLY A 53 3.30 -0.77 -5.09
CA GLY A 53 1.97 -0.17 -4.91
C GLY A 53 0.89 -0.90 -5.70
N CYS A 54 0.14 -0.17 -6.51
CA CYS A 54 -0.98 -0.70 -7.30
C CYS A 54 -0.58 -1.90 -8.17
N ARG A 55 -1.51 -2.83 -8.38
CA ARG A 55 -1.37 -3.94 -9.34
C ARG A 55 -2.67 -4.09 -10.13
N THR A 56 -2.58 -4.43 -11.40
CA THR A 56 -3.71 -5.05 -12.10
C THR A 56 -3.80 -6.52 -11.68
N ARG A 57 -4.96 -7.16 -11.79
CA ARG A 57 -5.13 -8.61 -11.54
C ARG A 57 -4.18 -9.45 -12.40
N GLU A 58 -3.98 -9.04 -13.65
CA GLU A 58 -3.04 -9.68 -14.58
C GLU A 58 -1.61 -9.62 -14.05
N TYR A 59 -1.08 -8.40 -13.82
CA TYR A 59 0.25 -8.22 -13.23
C TYR A 59 0.43 -8.96 -11.89
N ASN A 60 -0.58 -8.94 -11.02
CA ASN A 60 -0.53 -9.66 -9.75
C ASN A 60 -0.39 -11.18 -9.98
N THR A 61 -1.15 -11.73 -10.92
CA THR A 61 -1.02 -13.15 -11.33
C THR A 61 0.36 -13.45 -11.89
N LYS A 62 0.90 -12.56 -12.75
CA LYS A 62 2.23 -12.69 -13.35
C LYS A 62 3.34 -12.80 -12.30
N ILE A 63 3.22 -12.08 -11.19
CA ILE A 63 4.18 -12.14 -10.06
C ILE A 63 3.80 -13.17 -9.00
N LYS A 64 2.83 -14.06 -9.29
CA LYS A 64 2.32 -15.10 -8.37
C LYS A 64 1.75 -14.55 -7.06
N GLY A 65 1.20 -13.33 -7.09
CA GLY A 65 0.53 -12.73 -5.95
C GLY A 65 -0.79 -13.43 -5.61
N ALA A 66 -1.25 -13.28 -4.38
CA ALA A 66 -2.52 -13.85 -3.93
C ALA A 66 -3.70 -13.33 -4.78
N LYS A 67 -4.65 -14.22 -5.10
CA LYS A 67 -5.84 -13.88 -5.93
C LYS A 67 -6.66 -12.72 -5.32
N ASN A 68 -6.76 -12.69 -4.00
CA ASN A 68 -7.48 -11.67 -3.24
C ASN A 68 -6.50 -10.62 -2.67
N SER A 69 -5.48 -10.23 -3.43
CA SER A 69 -4.53 -9.21 -2.99
C SER A 69 -5.17 -7.82 -2.97
N PHE A 70 -4.95 -7.06 -1.89
CA PHE A 70 -5.38 -5.67 -1.74
C PHE A 70 -4.59 -4.66 -2.59
N HIS A 71 -3.56 -5.11 -3.31
CA HIS A 71 -2.91 -4.29 -4.33
C HIS A 71 -3.73 -4.17 -5.62
N ILE A 72 -4.67 -5.09 -5.85
CA ILE A 72 -5.40 -5.20 -7.12
C ILE A 72 -6.42 -4.05 -7.23
N TYR A 73 -6.27 -3.19 -8.23
CA TYR A 73 -7.15 -2.03 -8.39
C TYR A 73 -8.24 -2.16 -9.47
N ASP A 74 -8.03 -3.00 -10.48
CA ASP A 74 -8.88 -3.12 -11.67
C ASP A 74 -10.04 -4.11 -11.48
N TYR A 75 -9.82 -5.16 -10.68
CA TYR A 75 -10.84 -6.10 -10.24
C TYR A 75 -10.68 -6.41 -8.74
N PRO A 76 -10.85 -5.40 -7.86
CA PRO A 76 -10.71 -5.60 -6.42
C PRO A 76 -11.80 -6.54 -5.91
N HIS A 77 -11.43 -7.40 -4.96
CA HIS A 77 -12.38 -8.31 -4.30
C HIS A 77 -13.11 -7.64 -3.11
N HIS A 78 -12.92 -6.32 -2.93
CA HIS A 78 -13.47 -5.51 -1.84
C HIS A 78 -14.22 -4.28 -2.38
N SER A 79 -15.03 -3.68 -1.52
CA SER A 79 -15.95 -2.58 -1.89
C SER A 79 -15.24 -1.26 -2.23
N GLY A 80 -14.02 -1.05 -1.73
CA GLY A 80 -13.27 0.20 -1.84
C GLY A 80 -12.82 0.64 -3.24
N LYS A 81 -13.05 -0.17 -4.28
CA LYS A 81 -12.75 0.16 -5.69
C LYS A 81 -11.36 0.80 -5.90
N GLY A 82 -10.30 0.05 -5.65
CA GLY A 82 -8.93 0.49 -5.90
C GLY A 82 -7.91 -0.29 -5.08
N CYS A 83 -6.64 0.05 -5.24
CA CYS A 83 -5.56 -0.48 -4.42
C CYS A 83 -5.64 0.12 -3.00
N CYS A 84 -5.60 -0.74 -1.98
CA CYS A 84 -5.50 -0.34 -0.58
C CYS A 84 -4.38 -1.05 0.17
N ALA A 85 -3.30 -1.36 -0.53
CA ALA A 85 -2.10 -1.95 0.05
C ALA A 85 -0.80 -1.39 -0.57
N VAL A 86 0.27 -1.39 0.22
CA VAL A 86 1.63 -1.08 -0.24
C VAL A 86 2.64 -2.02 0.44
N ASP A 87 3.72 -2.32 -0.27
CA ASP A 87 4.88 -3.02 0.29
C ASP A 87 6.00 -1.99 0.50
N ILE A 88 6.44 -1.83 1.74
CA ILE A 88 7.46 -0.86 2.15
C ILE A 88 8.78 -1.59 2.39
N ALA A 89 9.86 -1.15 1.74
CA ALA A 89 11.19 -1.70 2.00
C ALA A 89 11.58 -1.47 3.46
N THR A 90 12.16 -2.51 4.08
CA THR A 90 12.72 -2.40 5.44
C THR A 90 14.24 -2.39 5.37
N THR A 91 14.87 -1.34 5.89
CA THR A 91 16.33 -1.18 5.88
C THR A 91 17.03 -2.05 6.92
N ASP A 92 16.39 -2.22 8.07
CA ASP A 92 16.93 -2.94 9.22
C ASP A 92 15.81 -3.40 10.17
N SER A 93 16.17 -4.19 11.18
CA SER A 93 15.23 -4.77 12.15
C SER A 93 14.54 -3.72 13.03
N ASN A 94 15.24 -2.63 13.40
CA ASN A 94 14.64 -1.58 14.21
C ASN A 94 13.63 -0.76 13.39
N TYR A 95 13.97 -0.43 12.15
CA TYR A 95 13.04 0.19 11.22
C TYR A 95 11.78 -0.66 11.06
N ARG A 96 11.95 -1.97 10.79
CA ARG A 96 10.83 -2.91 10.65
C ARG A 96 9.98 -2.96 11.92
N GLY A 97 10.58 -3.18 13.08
CA GLY A 97 9.84 -3.30 14.35
C GLY A 97 9.04 -2.05 14.67
N ASN A 98 9.65 -0.86 14.51
CA ASN A 98 9.00 0.41 14.77
C ASN A 98 7.84 0.68 13.79
N LEU A 99 8.05 0.44 12.48
CA LEU A 99 7.00 0.64 11.49
C LEU A 99 5.86 -0.37 11.67
N THR A 100 6.16 -1.64 11.96
CA THR A 100 5.16 -2.67 12.28
C THR A 100 4.30 -2.25 13.47
N ALA A 101 4.92 -1.87 14.59
CA ALA A 101 4.20 -1.48 15.81
C ALA A 101 3.30 -0.26 15.56
N LEU A 102 3.83 0.76 14.88
CA LEU A 102 3.07 1.96 14.56
C LEU A 102 1.90 1.66 13.61
N ALA A 103 2.16 0.98 12.49
CA ALA A 103 1.13 0.61 11.53
C ALA A 103 0.01 -0.21 12.22
N TRP A 104 0.40 -1.18 13.06
CA TRP A 104 -0.55 -1.95 13.85
C TRP A 104 -1.41 -1.06 14.77
N SER A 105 -0.80 -0.13 15.51
CA SER A 105 -1.53 0.78 16.40
C SER A 105 -2.52 1.69 15.67
N LEU A 106 -2.26 1.99 14.39
CA LEU A 106 -3.11 2.82 13.54
C LEU A 106 -4.16 2.02 12.76
N GLY A 107 -4.30 0.71 13.03
CA GLY A 107 -5.31 -0.15 12.41
C GLY A 107 -4.93 -0.75 11.05
N TRP A 108 -3.64 -0.72 10.67
CA TRP A 108 -3.18 -1.38 9.45
C TRP A 108 -3.01 -2.88 9.70
N SER A 109 -3.42 -3.71 8.73
CA SER A 109 -2.96 -5.10 8.71
C SER A 109 -1.50 -5.12 8.25
N VAL A 110 -0.70 -6.03 8.80
CA VAL A 110 0.75 -6.07 8.57
C VAL A 110 1.19 -7.48 8.17
N GLY A 111 1.71 -7.62 6.96
CA GLY A 111 2.41 -8.82 6.51
C GLY A 111 3.92 -8.62 6.58
N ILE A 112 4.62 -9.49 7.29
CA ILE A 112 6.07 -9.36 7.52
C ILE A 112 6.83 -10.27 6.56
N HIS A 113 7.58 -9.67 5.64
CA HIS A 113 8.50 -10.37 4.75
C HIS A 113 9.95 -10.02 5.10
N LYS A 114 10.91 -10.84 4.66
CA LYS A 114 12.35 -10.63 4.93
C LYS A 114 12.87 -9.28 4.42
N ASN A 115 12.31 -8.75 3.34
CA ASN A 115 12.81 -7.54 2.66
C ASN A 115 11.83 -6.35 2.72
N PHE A 116 10.57 -6.57 3.08
CA PHE A 116 9.54 -5.53 3.08
C PHE A 116 8.47 -5.81 4.13
N LEU A 117 7.70 -4.77 4.47
CA LEU A 117 6.44 -4.88 5.17
C LEU A 117 5.30 -4.64 4.20
N HIS A 118 4.41 -5.61 4.07
CA HIS A 118 3.11 -5.42 3.46
C HIS A 118 2.22 -4.71 4.47
N ILE A 119 1.57 -3.62 4.07
CA ILE A 119 0.53 -3.00 4.87
C ILE A 119 -0.71 -2.76 4.02
N ASP A 120 -1.88 -3.00 4.61
CA ASP A 120 -3.16 -2.75 3.96
C ASP A 120 -4.20 -2.19 4.92
N ARG A 121 -5.19 -1.51 4.33
CA ARG A 121 -6.33 -0.91 5.03
C ARG A 121 -7.61 -1.73 4.86
N ARG A 122 -7.54 -3.08 4.88
CA ARG A 122 -8.73 -3.94 4.67
C ARG A 122 -9.92 -3.57 5.56
N ILE A 123 -9.67 -3.15 6.80
CA ILE A 123 -10.72 -2.79 7.76
C ILE A 123 -11.60 -1.61 7.30
N ASP A 124 -11.09 -0.78 6.37
CA ASP A 124 -11.84 0.35 5.83
C ASP A 124 -12.73 -0.06 4.65
N TYR A 125 -12.51 -1.24 4.06
CA TYR A 125 -13.14 -1.66 2.78
C TYR A 125 -13.79 -3.04 2.81
N THR A 126 -13.62 -3.80 3.90
CA THR A 126 -14.17 -5.14 4.12
C THR A 126 -14.67 -5.29 5.56
N THR A 127 -15.39 -6.37 5.83
CA THR A 127 -15.76 -6.78 7.20
C THR A 127 -14.66 -7.61 7.88
N SER A 128 -13.48 -7.71 7.28
CA SER A 128 -12.37 -8.49 7.82
C SER A 128 -11.72 -7.76 8.99
N ASN A 129 -11.25 -8.53 9.96
CA ASN A 129 -10.45 -7.99 11.05
C ASN A 129 -9.07 -7.55 10.56
N GLN A 130 -8.46 -6.64 11.32
CA GLN A 130 -7.04 -6.37 11.25
C GLN A 130 -6.25 -7.66 11.55
N ILE A 131 -5.23 -7.96 10.76
CA ILE A 131 -4.38 -9.15 10.97
C ILE A 131 -2.90 -8.86 10.84
N MET A 132 -2.10 -9.66 11.54
CA MET A 132 -0.66 -9.73 11.36
C MET A 132 -0.27 -11.13 10.89
N PHE A 133 0.59 -11.23 9.89
CA PHE A 133 1.02 -12.52 9.35
C PHE A 133 2.48 -12.47 8.86
N LEU A 134 3.11 -13.62 8.77
CA LEU A 134 4.44 -13.78 8.17
C LEU A 134 4.28 -14.23 6.71
N TYR A 135 5.17 -13.77 5.84
CA TYR A 135 5.36 -14.42 4.55
C TYR A 135 6.29 -15.62 4.73
N ASP A 136 5.93 -16.74 4.12
CA ASP A 136 6.75 -17.95 4.04
C ASP A 136 7.98 -17.77 3.14
#